data_AF-A0AB38LGX6-F1
#
_entry.id   AF-A0AB38LGX6-F1
#
_cell.length_a   1.000
_cell.length_b   1.000
_cell.length_c   1.000
_cell.angle_alpha   90.00
_cell.angle_beta   90.00
_cell.angle_gamma   90.00
#
_symmetry.space_group_name_H-M   'P 1'
#
loop_
_entity.id
_entity.type
_entity.pdbx_description
1 polymer ?
#
loop_
_entity_poly.entity_id
_entity_poly.type
_entity_poly.pdbx_seq_one_letter_code
_entity_poly.pdbx_strand_id
1 'polypeptide(L)'
;MLGLMNDLTEEHGWHKNIFDDDLMVDWRMQALSRPLISPKAWDWCLAELQDKALYFEQTGNIVVFSTGAGIVKSDAVAEMIQTELRDAAKLLEADEKATRQQVVLNSVDPSLFPLVYGRTRVLMDSGRVSLDSTINSFGRGAIVLECPPGYFRPRNVRRYPLWSEEVTPRATNSDDERWSARSQWLPCEVDFINNSGTDVRITSYVNNLHPIRSRALYGTIEKLISQSIEPWNQILIKQNRGRTPMRIRTYGVEPDNERPKWATRDNLRKLESDRSNTAFKEAVDEIKEYLALSEKLEEREGDQISPTWETENGGLSKALYTKWKRLRTWRHPEPGTAFSFDDWKAGRAGKTIVDRKIDDPDFNTCHNFYKVALQDSFRKKGLQVVVKISSVELTPEDSAYGGTDWHLDGMLNDHIVASALYVFDVKNVTEARLSFRQRTRMEQAEFHYSKYEIERLMEVFAIPGDEEDMDDFVMADFLPSLQDLGSVVAPQGRLLVWPNVLHHRMEPIQLLDPTVSGHCKFISLHLVDPHYRICSTRNVPPQRHDWWVEEAIEATGAAKHRLPPELIYQIDAETGDWPMGIEEAERVRLEREQEQNTVDEFIMRRGAHRYIF
;
A
#
# COMPACT_ATOMS: atom_id res chain seq x y z
N MET A 1 -16.24 7.19 6.44
CA MET A 1 -16.08 6.33 7.64
C MET A 1 -14.61 6.09 8.00
N LEU A 2 -13.81 5.50 7.10
CA LEU A 2 -12.42 5.14 7.43
C LEU A 2 -11.56 6.34 7.86
N GLY A 3 -11.63 7.46 7.13
CA GLY A 3 -10.94 8.69 7.51
C GLY A 3 -11.39 9.25 8.87
N LEU A 4 -12.70 9.16 9.19
CA LEU A 4 -13.21 9.57 10.51
C LEU A 4 -12.58 8.73 11.63
N MET A 5 -12.57 7.40 11.48
CA MET A 5 -11.93 6.54 12.48
C MET A 5 -10.43 6.79 12.57
N ASN A 6 -9.76 7.03 11.44
CA ASN A 6 -8.34 7.37 11.43
C ASN A 6 -8.06 8.62 12.26
N ASP A 7 -8.82 9.69 12.04
CA ASP A 7 -8.62 10.97 12.72
C ASP A 7 -8.95 10.90 14.21
N LEU A 8 -10.08 10.27 14.58
CA LEU A 8 -10.44 10.10 15.99
C LEU A 8 -9.40 9.29 16.77
N THR A 9 -8.68 8.39 16.11
CA THR A 9 -7.64 7.57 16.74
C THR A 9 -6.29 8.29 16.89
N GLU A 10 -6.16 9.50 16.35
CA GLU A 10 -5.04 10.40 16.63
C GLU A 10 -5.25 11.22 17.90
N GLU A 11 -6.50 11.37 18.36
CA GLU A 11 -6.81 12.12 19.57
C GLU A 11 -6.20 11.47 20.83
N HIS A 12 -5.59 12.30 21.67
CA HIS A 12 -4.97 11.80 22.89
C HIS A 12 -6.02 11.15 23.81
N GLY A 13 -5.77 9.91 24.22
CA GLY A 13 -6.69 9.18 25.10
C GLY A 13 -7.98 8.72 24.43
N TRP A 14 -8.07 8.70 23.09
CA TRP A 14 -9.28 8.32 22.34
C TRP A 14 -9.92 7.00 22.83
N HIS A 15 -9.10 6.00 23.17
CA HIS A 15 -9.53 4.68 23.63
C HIS A 15 -10.30 4.70 24.96
N LYS A 16 -10.14 5.76 25.77
CA LYS A 16 -10.92 5.99 26.99
C LYS A 16 -12.10 6.92 26.72
N ASN A 17 -11.84 7.99 25.97
CA ASN A 17 -12.83 9.03 25.67
C ASN A 17 -14.01 8.51 24.85
N ILE A 18 -13.83 7.44 24.07
CA ILE A 18 -14.90 6.81 23.28
C ILE A 18 -16.03 6.20 24.13
N PHE A 19 -15.82 6.08 25.45
CA PHE A 19 -16.81 5.61 26.42
C PHE A 19 -17.39 6.74 27.29
N ASP A 20 -17.00 7.99 27.07
CA ASP A 20 -17.50 9.16 27.80
C ASP A 20 -18.66 9.81 27.04
N ASP A 21 -19.88 9.68 27.58
CA ASP A 21 -21.10 10.15 26.93
C ASP A 21 -21.08 11.66 26.60
N ASP A 22 -20.43 12.49 27.42
CA ASP A 22 -20.39 13.94 27.21
C ASP A 22 -19.49 14.30 26.03
N LEU A 23 -18.30 13.70 25.95
CA LEU A 23 -17.36 13.90 24.83
C LEU A 23 -17.93 13.34 23.51
N MET A 24 -18.72 12.27 23.59
CA MET A 24 -19.32 11.65 22.42
C MET A 24 -20.35 12.55 21.72
N VAL A 25 -20.98 13.49 22.43
CA VAL A 25 -21.89 14.48 21.81
C VAL A 25 -21.13 15.37 20.84
N ASP A 26 -19.99 15.92 21.27
CA ASP A 26 -19.17 16.80 20.45
C ASP A 26 -18.56 16.05 19.26
N TRP A 27 -18.04 14.85 19.49
CA TRP A 27 -17.49 14.00 18.43
C TRP A 27 -18.55 13.60 17.41
N ARG A 28 -19.78 13.32 17.86
CA ARG A 28 -20.92 13.05 16.97
C ARG A 28 -21.25 14.26 16.11
N MET A 29 -21.28 15.46 16.70
CA MET A 29 -21.56 16.69 15.94
C MET A 29 -20.48 16.95 14.88
N GLN A 30 -19.21 16.76 15.23
CA GLN A 30 -18.09 16.89 14.29
C GLN A 30 -18.09 15.80 13.22
N ALA A 31 -18.50 14.57 13.56
CA ALA A 31 -18.59 13.49 12.60
C ALA A 31 -19.70 13.74 11.58
N LEU A 32 -20.88 14.17 12.03
CA LEU A 32 -22.03 14.44 11.17
C LEU A 32 -21.87 15.67 10.27
N SER A 33 -20.89 16.55 10.55
CA SER A 33 -20.54 17.66 9.65
C SER A 33 -19.68 17.22 8.46
N ARG A 34 -19.10 16.01 8.51
CA ARG A 34 -18.29 15.47 7.41
C ARG A 34 -19.16 14.94 6.28
N PRO A 35 -18.75 15.11 5.01
CA PRO A 35 -19.44 14.50 3.88
C PRO A 35 -19.61 12.99 4.05
N LEU A 36 -20.76 12.46 3.64
CA LEU A 36 -21.08 11.02 3.63
C LEU A 36 -21.13 10.34 5.02
N ILE A 37 -21.03 11.08 6.13
CA ILE A 37 -21.24 10.53 7.46
C ILE A 37 -22.68 10.75 7.90
N SER A 38 -23.51 9.74 7.68
CA SER A 38 -24.87 9.69 8.21
C SER A 38 -24.90 9.29 9.70
N PRO A 39 -26.05 9.42 10.39
CA PRO A 39 -26.23 8.84 11.73
C PRO A 39 -25.92 7.33 11.78
N LYS A 40 -26.29 6.56 10.75
CA LYS A 40 -25.97 5.12 10.68
C LYS A 40 -24.47 4.88 10.54
N ALA A 41 -23.79 5.67 9.72
CA ALA A 41 -22.36 5.60 9.53
C ALA A 41 -21.59 5.97 10.81
N TRP A 42 -22.09 6.95 11.55
CA TRP A 42 -21.59 7.29 12.88
C TRP A 42 -21.74 6.15 13.87
N ASP A 43 -22.96 5.62 14.04
CA ASP A 43 -23.23 4.54 15.00
C ASP A 43 -22.36 3.31 14.71
N TRP A 44 -22.11 3.00 13.44
CA TRP A 44 -21.18 1.95 13.03
C TRP A 44 -19.73 2.27 13.40
N CYS A 45 -19.23 3.47 13.09
CA CYS A 45 -17.88 3.89 13.45
C CYS A 45 -17.67 3.83 14.97
N LEU A 46 -18.66 4.26 15.75
CA LEU A 46 -18.62 4.22 17.21
C LEU A 46 -18.49 2.79 17.74
N ALA A 47 -19.35 1.87 17.28
CA ALA A 47 -19.29 0.47 17.68
C ALA A 47 -17.94 -0.18 17.32
N GLU A 48 -17.41 0.09 16.12
CA GLU A 48 -16.10 -0.41 15.70
C GLU A 48 -14.94 0.17 16.53
N LEU A 49 -14.99 1.46 16.85
CA LEU A 49 -13.95 2.12 17.65
C LEU A 49 -13.96 1.62 19.11
N GLN A 50 -15.13 1.37 19.70
CA GLN A 50 -15.23 0.79 21.04
C GLN A 50 -14.62 -0.61 21.11
N ASP A 51 -14.86 -1.45 20.10
CA ASP A 51 -14.20 -2.76 20.00
C ASP A 51 -12.67 -2.64 19.87
N LYS A 52 -12.21 -1.70 19.03
CA LYS A 52 -10.77 -1.44 18.83
C LYS A 52 -10.10 -0.87 20.08
N ALA A 53 -10.80 -0.05 20.85
CA ALA A 53 -10.28 0.55 22.09
C ALA A 53 -9.89 -0.53 23.11
N LEU A 54 -10.71 -1.57 23.27
CA LEU A 54 -10.42 -2.69 24.16
C LEU A 54 -9.15 -3.46 23.76
N TYR A 55 -8.92 -3.62 22.45
CA TYR A 55 -7.72 -4.26 21.93
C TYR A 55 -6.48 -3.34 22.06
N PHE A 56 -6.66 -2.04 21.83
CA PHE A 56 -5.61 -1.03 21.99
C PHE A 56 -5.12 -0.97 23.44
N GLU A 57 -6.00 -1.02 24.43
CA GLU A 57 -5.58 -1.04 25.85
C GLU A 57 -4.71 -2.24 26.21
N GLN A 58 -4.92 -3.39 25.54
CA GLN A 58 -4.16 -4.60 25.79
C GLN A 58 -2.80 -4.63 25.08
N THR A 59 -2.70 -3.99 23.92
CA THR A 59 -1.57 -4.21 22.99
C THR A 59 -0.83 -2.94 22.56
N GLY A 60 -1.43 -1.76 22.76
CA GLY A 60 -0.97 -0.49 22.21
C GLY A 60 -1.07 -0.39 20.68
N ASN A 61 -1.78 -1.32 20.04
CA ASN A 61 -1.92 -1.41 18.60
C ASN A 61 -3.35 -1.10 18.17
N ILE A 62 -3.49 -0.35 17.07
CA ILE A 62 -4.78 -0.15 16.40
C ILE A 62 -4.66 -0.32 14.89
N VAL A 63 -5.57 -1.10 14.30
CA VAL A 63 -5.71 -1.21 12.85
C VAL A 63 -6.65 -0.13 12.31
N VAL A 64 -6.13 0.75 11.46
CA VAL A 64 -6.91 1.72 10.67
C VAL A 64 -7.04 1.29 9.21
N PHE A 65 -7.91 1.98 8.46
CA PHE A 65 -8.23 1.70 7.06
C PHE A 65 -8.56 0.22 6.78
N SER A 66 -9.32 -0.45 7.65
CA SER A 66 -9.59 -1.89 7.55
C SER A 66 -10.53 -2.22 6.38
N THR A 67 -10.02 -2.31 5.16
CA THR A 67 -10.74 -2.61 3.90
C THR A 67 -10.62 -4.08 3.48
N GLY A 68 -10.00 -4.90 4.32
CA GLY A 68 -9.50 -6.24 3.98
C GLY A 68 -7.98 -6.28 4.05
N ALA A 69 -7.32 -5.19 3.66
CA ALA A 69 -6.01 -4.80 4.16
C ALA A 69 -6.19 -3.77 5.30
N GLY A 70 -5.18 -3.57 6.14
CA GLY A 70 -5.23 -2.56 7.19
C GLY A 70 -3.82 -2.10 7.55
N ILE A 71 -3.74 -0.93 8.19
CA ILE A 71 -2.48 -0.37 8.68
C ILE A 71 -2.54 -0.35 10.20
N VAL A 72 -1.53 -0.93 10.85
CA VAL A 72 -1.38 -0.84 12.30
C VAL A 72 -0.63 0.43 12.67
N LYS A 73 -1.18 1.20 13.60
CA LYS A 73 -0.44 2.20 14.38
C LYS A 73 -0.07 1.54 15.71
N SER A 74 1.20 1.57 16.06
CA SER A 74 1.70 1.05 17.32
C SER A 74 2.53 2.12 18.03
N ASP A 75 2.02 2.53 19.20
CA ASP A 75 2.70 3.44 20.12
C ASP A 75 3.35 2.66 21.29
N ALA A 76 3.42 1.32 21.16
CA ALA A 76 3.96 0.40 22.17
C ALA A 76 5.48 0.24 22.09
N VAL A 77 6.15 0.92 21.15
CA VAL A 77 7.60 0.76 20.97
C VAL A 77 8.35 1.29 22.18
N ALA A 78 9.31 0.51 22.67
CA ALA A 78 10.04 0.87 23.88
C ALA A 78 10.95 2.09 23.64
N GLU A 79 10.89 3.09 24.53
CA GLU A 79 11.70 4.33 24.47
C GLU A 79 13.23 4.05 24.41
N MET A 80 13.67 2.93 24.97
CA MET A 80 15.06 2.48 24.87
C MET A 80 15.49 2.24 23.42
N ILE A 81 14.61 1.65 22.58
CA ILE A 81 14.90 1.38 21.15
C ILE A 81 15.11 2.70 20.42
N GLN A 82 14.29 3.70 20.71
CA GLN A 82 14.41 5.04 20.13
C GLN A 82 15.77 5.68 20.44
N THR A 83 16.17 5.65 21.71
CA THR A 83 17.44 6.23 22.16
C THR A 83 18.63 5.50 21.53
N GLU A 84 18.61 4.16 21.51
CA GLU A 84 19.64 3.34 20.88
C GLU A 84 19.76 3.61 19.37
N LEU A 85 18.64 3.75 18.65
CA LEU A 85 18.64 4.07 17.21
C LEU A 85 19.19 5.47 16.94
N ARG A 86 18.84 6.47 17.75
CA ARG A 86 19.36 7.83 17.60
C ARG A 86 20.88 7.87 17.78
N ASP A 87 21.41 7.15 18.77
CA ASP A 87 22.86 7.12 19.01
C ASP A 87 23.59 6.31 17.94
N ALA A 88 23.00 5.23 17.44
CA ALA A 88 23.55 4.47 16.33
C ALA A 88 23.57 5.28 15.02
N ALA A 89 22.53 6.08 14.73
CA ALA A 89 22.48 6.92 13.54
C ALA A 89 23.63 7.94 13.50
N LYS A 90 23.95 8.58 14.64
CA LYS A 90 25.11 9.49 14.76
C LYS A 90 26.44 8.81 14.41
N LEU A 91 26.59 7.52 14.76
CA LEU A 91 27.79 6.76 14.44
C LEU A 91 27.88 6.42 12.95
N LEU A 92 26.75 6.06 12.32
CA LEU A 92 26.70 5.80 10.88
C LEU A 92 27.02 7.06 10.07
N GLU A 93 26.48 8.21 10.48
CA GLU A 93 26.74 9.51 9.84
C GLU A 93 28.22 9.95 9.96
N ALA A 94 28.90 9.59 11.05
CA ALA A 94 30.31 9.92 11.24
C ALA A 94 31.25 9.09 10.35
N ASP A 95 30.85 7.89 9.94
CA ASP A 95 31.64 6.98 9.08
C ASP A 95 31.50 7.36 7.59
N GLU A 96 30.36 7.96 7.20
CA GLU A 96 30.13 8.50 5.84
C GLU A 96 30.87 9.83 5.63
N LYS A 97 32.20 9.76 5.46
CA LYS A 97 33.10 10.92 5.23
C LYS A 97 32.91 11.67 3.90
N ALA A 98 31.78 11.53 3.19
CA ALA A 98 31.57 12.14 1.89
C ALA A 98 30.24 12.90 1.79
N THR A 99 30.38 14.18 1.49
CA THR A 99 29.39 15.16 1.04
C THR A 99 28.30 14.56 0.15
N ARG A 100 27.13 14.26 0.72
CA ARG A 100 25.90 14.04 -0.05
C ARG A 100 24.99 15.23 0.15
N GLN A 101 24.99 16.15 -0.82
CA GLN A 101 23.96 17.18 -0.98
C GLN A 101 22.67 16.53 -1.50
N GLN A 102 22.14 15.56 -0.76
CA GLN A 102 20.90 14.88 -1.09
C GLN A 102 19.95 15.08 0.07
N VAL A 103 18.71 15.44 -0.26
CA VAL A 103 17.62 15.60 0.70
C VAL A 103 17.29 14.29 1.41
N VAL A 104 17.55 13.14 0.76
CA VAL A 104 17.35 11.81 1.35
C VAL A 104 18.69 11.08 1.46
N LEU A 105 19.05 10.71 2.68
CA LEU A 105 20.25 9.93 2.99
C LEU A 105 19.86 8.51 3.39
N ASN A 106 20.38 7.49 2.71
CA ASN A 106 20.18 6.09 3.09
C ASN A 106 21.45 5.53 3.77
N SER A 107 21.53 5.61 5.10
CA SER A 107 22.66 5.06 5.86
C SER A 107 22.74 3.53 5.77
N VAL A 108 21.59 2.87 5.60
CA VAL A 108 21.52 1.45 5.22
C VAL A 108 20.55 1.32 4.06
N ASP A 109 21.08 1.16 2.86
CA ASP A 109 20.30 0.96 1.64
C ASP A 109 20.34 -0.52 1.19
N PRO A 110 19.21 -1.24 1.14
CA PRO A 110 19.16 -2.63 0.68
C PRO A 110 19.41 -2.79 -0.83
N SER A 111 19.27 -1.72 -1.61
CA SER A 111 19.56 -1.69 -3.05
C SER A 111 21.05 -1.46 -3.35
N LEU A 112 21.87 -1.13 -2.34
CA LEU A 112 23.33 -1.17 -2.45
C LEU A 112 23.85 -2.57 -2.15
N PHE A 113 24.83 -3.01 -2.94
CA PHE A 113 25.41 -4.36 -2.85
C PHE A 113 24.37 -5.52 -2.89
N PRO A 114 23.34 -5.48 -3.76
CA PRO A 114 22.35 -6.53 -3.86
C PRO A 114 22.96 -7.78 -4.51
N LEU A 115 22.22 -8.89 -4.56
CA LEU A 115 22.57 -10.00 -5.44
C LEU A 115 22.39 -9.52 -6.88
N VAL A 116 23.45 -9.60 -7.69
CA VAL A 116 23.43 -9.33 -9.13
C VAL A 116 23.64 -10.64 -9.88
N TYR A 117 22.64 -11.04 -10.69
CA TYR A 117 22.70 -12.29 -11.44
C TYR A 117 23.86 -12.28 -12.44
N GLY A 118 24.62 -13.39 -12.52
CA GLY A 118 25.80 -13.48 -13.36
C GLY A 118 27.05 -12.75 -12.82
N ARG A 119 26.96 -12.10 -11.64
CA ARG A 119 28.07 -11.34 -11.04
C ARG A 119 28.34 -11.74 -9.58
N THR A 120 27.31 -11.83 -8.75
CA THR A 120 27.43 -12.14 -7.32
C THR A 120 27.80 -13.60 -7.09
N ARG A 121 28.73 -13.84 -6.16
CA ARG A 121 29.12 -15.19 -5.71
C ARG A 121 28.18 -15.66 -4.61
N VAL A 122 27.67 -16.88 -4.75
CA VAL A 122 26.78 -17.52 -3.79
C VAL A 122 27.43 -18.79 -3.27
N LEU A 123 27.35 -19.02 -1.96
CA LEU A 123 27.77 -20.25 -1.32
C LEU A 123 26.80 -21.39 -1.68
N MET A 124 27.31 -22.39 -2.39
CA MET A 124 26.59 -23.64 -2.71
C MET A 124 26.79 -24.70 -1.62
N ASP A 125 26.09 -25.83 -1.74
CA ASP A 125 26.35 -27.06 -0.97
C ASP A 125 26.44 -26.88 0.55
N SER A 126 25.45 -26.20 1.14
CA SER A 126 25.30 -25.93 2.58
C SER A 126 26.30 -24.97 3.21
N GLY A 127 27.17 -24.31 2.42
CA GLY A 127 27.97 -23.20 2.89
C GLY A 127 27.09 -22.07 3.46
N ARG A 128 27.46 -21.54 4.63
CA ARG A 128 26.73 -20.47 5.31
C ARG A 128 27.69 -19.38 5.79
N VAL A 129 27.29 -18.13 5.61
CA VAL A 129 27.91 -16.99 6.27
C VAL A 129 27.26 -16.87 7.65
N SER A 130 28.04 -17.13 8.70
CA SER A 130 27.63 -16.82 10.08
C SER A 130 28.03 -15.40 10.43
N LEU A 131 27.29 -14.73 11.32
CA LEU A 131 27.59 -13.37 11.75
C LEU A 131 29.04 -13.24 12.26
N ASP A 132 29.52 -14.21 13.05
CA ASP A 132 30.87 -14.21 13.63
C ASP A 132 31.98 -14.52 12.61
N SER A 133 31.65 -15.20 11.51
CA SER A 133 32.59 -15.56 10.45
C SER A 133 32.41 -14.73 9.18
N THR A 134 31.62 -13.65 9.24
CA THR A 134 31.20 -12.87 8.07
C THR A 134 32.39 -12.44 7.23
N ILE A 135 33.42 -11.96 7.90
CA ILE A 135 34.62 -11.39 7.28
C ILE A 135 35.48 -12.48 6.61
N ASN A 136 35.60 -13.65 7.24
CA ASN A 136 36.39 -14.75 6.68
C ASN A 136 35.75 -15.38 5.43
N SER A 137 34.55 -14.95 5.04
CA SER A 137 33.78 -15.49 3.92
C SER A 137 33.96 -14.75 2.59
N PHE A 138 34.64 -13.60 2.58
CA PHE A 138 34.88 -12.82 1.36
C PHE A 138 35.37 -13.69 0.19
N GLY A 139 34.75 -13.51 -0.98
CA GLY A 139 35.14 -14.17 -2.23
C GLY A 139 34.82 -15.65 -2.36
N ARG A 140 34.28 -16.27 -1.32
CA ARG A 140 33.86 -17.68 -1.38
C ARG A 140 32.60 -17.83 -2.23
N GLY A 141 32.36 -19.06 -2.68
CA GLY A 141 31.20 -19.40 -3.50
C GLY A 141 31.46 -19.30 -5.00
N ALA A 142 30.44 -19.64 -5.77
CA ALA A 142 30.46 -19.64 -7.23
C ALA A 142 29.52 -18.55 -7.77
N ILE A 143 29.86 -18.00 -8.94
CA ILE A 143 28.96 -17.07 -9.64
C ILE A 143 27.77 -17.88 -10.15
N VAL A 144 26.56 -17.50 -9.75
CA VAL A 144 25.33 -18.11 -10.26
C VAL A 144 25.01 -17.43 -11.60
N LEU A 145 25.05 -18.22 -12.67
CA LEU A 145 25.05 -17.72 -14.05
C LEU A 145 23.66 -17.36 -14.60
N GLU A 146 22.55 -17.80 -13.99
CA GLU A 146 21.23 -17.67 -14.62
C GLU A 146 20.11 -17.32 -13.63
N CYS A 147 19.27 -16.37 -14.03
CA CYS A 147 17.90 -16.25 -13.53
C CYS A 147 17.20 -17.62 -13.74
N PRO A 148 16.41 -18.14 -12.78
CA PRO A 148 15.81 -19.47 -12.90
C PRO A 148 15.12 -19.67 -14.27
N PRO A 149 15.56 -20.64 -15.09
CA PRO A 149 15.04 -20.84 -16.43
C PRO A 149 13.59 -21.34 -16.33
N GLY A 150 12.64 -20.43 -16.54
CA GLY A 150 11.20 -20.69 -16.46
C GLY A 150 10.34 -19.44 -16.49
N TYR A 151 10.86 -18.30 -16.02
CA TYR A 151 10.13 -17.03 -15.94
C TYR A 151 10.49 -16.01 -17.02
N PHE A 152 11.53 -16.23 -17.82
CA PHE A 152 11.90 -15.34 -18.92
C PHE A 152 11.83 -16.08 -20.25
N ARG A 153 10.82 -15.75 -21.08
CA ARG A 153 10.98 -15.84 -22.53
C ARG A 153 10.93 -14.42 -23.08
N PRO A 154 12.07 -13.80 -23.45
CA PRO A 154 12.05 -12.52 -24.15
C PRO A 154 11.21 -12.72 -25.41
N ARG A 155 10.07 -12.04 -25.50
CA ARG A 155 9.24 -12.10 -26.69
C ARG A 155 9.98 -11.31 -27.76
N ASN A 156 10.62 -12.02 -28.69
CA ASN A 156 11.05 -11.46 -29.97
C ASN A 156 9.91 -10.59 -30.50
N VAL A 157 10.15 -9.28 -30.61
CA VAL A 157 9.24 -8.31 -31.19
C VAL A 157 9.10 -8.65 -32.67
N ARG A 158 8.25 -9.63 -33.00
CA ARG A 158 7.74 -9.79 -34.35
C ARG A 158 6.64 -8.78 -34.54
N ARG A 159 7.03 -7.65 -35.15
CA ARG A 159 6.15 -6.74 -35.87
C ARG A 159 5.32 -7.59 -36.86
N TYR A 160 4.04 -7.81 -36.58
CA TYR A 160 3.12 -8.35 -37.57
C TYR A 160 2.06 -7.30 -37.93
N PRO A 161 1.68 -7.21 -39.21
CA PRO A 161 0.79 -6.18 -39.70
C PRO A 161 -0.66 -6.45 -39.29
N LEU A 162 -1.42 -5.36 -39.35
CA LEU A 162 -2.88 -5.25 -39.38
C LEU A 162 -3.57 -6.43 -40.10
N TRP A 163 -4.72 -6.86 -39.55
CA TRP A 163 -5.73 -7.80 -40.10
C TRP A 163 -5.52 -9.32 -39.86
N SER A 164 -6.13 -9.85 -38.78
CA SER A 164 -7.00 -11.04 -38.87
C SER A 164 -7.85 -11.21 -37.60
N GLU A 165 -9.15 -11.39 -37.79
CA GLU A 165 -10.15 -11.76 -36.80
C GLU A 165 -9.85 -13.10 -36.12
N GLU A 166 -10.47 -13.30 -34.95
CA GLU A 166 -10.55 -14.54 -34.16
C GLU A 166 -9.31 -15.01 -33.37
N VAL A 167 -9.05 -14.43 -32.19
CA VAL A 167 -8.51 -15.17 -31.03
C VAL A 167 -8.94 -14.52 -29.69
N THR A 168 -9.71 -15.23 -28.88
CA THR A 168 -9.60 -15.18 -27.40
C THR A 168 -8.99 -16.50 -26.92
N PRO A 169 -8.31 -16.60 -25.75
CA PRO A 169 -7.99 -15.60 -24.73
C PRO A 169 -6.46 -15.38 -24.60
N ARG A 170 -5.96 -14.15 -24.76
CA ARG A 170 -4.55 -13.81 -24.49
C ARG A 170 -4.32 -13.61 -22.99
N ALA A 171 -4.02 -14.68 -22.26
CA ALA A 171 -3.19 -14.59 -21.07
C ALA A 171 -1.75 -14.33 -21.54
N THR A 172 -1.39 -13.06 -21.78
CA THR A 172 0.02 -12.67 -21.85
C THR A 172 0.55 -12.65 -20.42
N ASN A 173 1.53 -13.50 -20.09
CA ASN A 173 2.22 -13.46 -18.81
C ASN A 173 2.75 -12.04 -18.56
N SER A 174 2.05 -11.30 -17.71
CA SER A 174 2.38 -9.94 -17.27
C SER A 174 3.27 -9.92 -16.02
N ASP A 175 3.83 -11.07 -15.69
CA ASP A 175 4.61 -11.27 -14.47
C ASP A 175 6.10 -11.02 -14.71
N ASP A 176 6.58 -11.25 -15.94
CA ASP A 176 7.94 -10.97 -16.40
C ASP A 176 8.33 -9.50 -16.18
N GLU A 177 7.38 -8.56 -16.22
CA GLU A 177 7.64 -7.12 -16.06
C GLU A 177 7.78 -6.68 -14.60
N ARG A 178 7.26 -7.44 -13.61
CA ARG A 178 7.32 -7.11 -12.15
C ARG A 178 8.48 -7.77 -11.41
N TRP A 179 9.26 -8.56 -12.13
CA TRP A 179 10.38 -9.35 -11.62
C TRP A 179 11.68 -8.79 -12.19
N SER A 180 12.66 -8.45 -11.35
CA SER A 180 13.99 -8.07 -11.87
C SER A 180 14.76 -9.29 -12.34
N ALA A 181 15.15 -9.30 -13.62
CA ALA A 181 16.11 -10.26 -14.17
C ALA A 181 17.57 -9.93 -13.80
N ARG A 182 17.82 -8.78 -13.16
CA ARG A 182 19.16 -8.22 -12.97
C ARG A 182 19.63 -8.37 -11.52
N SER A 183 18.75 -8.09 -10.56
CA SER A 183 19.13 -8.06 -9.16
C SER A 183 18.02 -8.48 -8.18
N GLN A 184 18.41 -8.90 -6.98
CA GLN A 184 17.51 -9.23 -5.87
C GLN A 184 18.07 -8.63 -4.57
N TRP A 185 17.20 -8.10 -3.70
CA TRP A 185 17.59 -7.75 -2.35
C TRP A 185 18.05 -8.97 -1.56
N LEU A 186 18.96 -8.72 -0.62
CA LEU A 186 19.53 -9.72 0.27
C LEU A 186 18.99 -9.52 1.70
N PRO A 187 17.92 -10.23 2.10
CA PRO A 187 17.45 -10.16 3.48
C PRO A 187 18.49 -10.74 4.44
N CYS A 188 18.43 -10.32 5.70
CA CYS A 188 19.10 -11.02 6.79
C CYS A 188 18.22 -12.14 7.35
N GLU A 189 18.88 -13.09 8.01
CA GLU A 189 18.25 -14.25 8.62
C GLU A 189 17.92 -13.98 10.09
N VAL A 190 16.68 -14.25 10.48
CA VAL A 190 16.18 -13.95 11.82
C VAL A 190 15.61 -15.22 12.45
N ASP A 191 16.26 -15.71 13.51
CA ASP A 191 15.82 -16.91 14.22
C ASP A 191 15.14 -16.51 15.55
N PHE A 192 14.12 -17.25 15.95
CA PHE A 192 13.48 -17.08 17.25
C PHE A 192 14.31 -17.76 18.34
N ILE A 193 14.59 -17.07 19.45
CA ILE A 193 15.54 -17.56 20.47
C ILE A 193 14.89 -18.36 21.60
N ASN A 194 13.65 -18.05 21.96
CA ASN A 194 12.93 -18.69 23.06
C ASN A 194 12.00 -19.81 22.55
N ASN A 195 11.49 -20.66 23.45
CA ASN A 195 10.49 -21.68 23.08
C ASN A 195 9.11 -21.07 22.77
N SER A 196 8.87 -19.84 23.21
CA SER A 196 7.64 -19.06 23.01
C SER A 196 7.99 -17.57 22.92
N GLY A 197 7.03 -16.74 22.49
CA GLY A 197 7.20 -15.28 22.40
C GLY A 197 7.85 -14.83 21.10
N THR A 198 8.09 -13.52 20.98
CA THR A 198 8.52 -12.86 19.74
C THR A 198 10.01 -12.52 19.72
N ASP A 199 10.76 -12.87 20.76
CA ASP A 199 12.19 -12.58 20.81
C ASP A 199 12.95 -13.30 19.70
N VAL A 200 13.81 -12.54 19.02
CA VAL A 200 14.55 -12.98 17.85
C VAL A 200 16.03 -12.62 17.94
N ARG A 201 16.83 -13.26 17.11
CA ARG A 201 18.24 -12.98 16.88
C ARG A 201 18.56 -13.03 15.39
N ILE A 202 19.33 -12.04 14.94
CA ILE A 202 19.87 -12.00 13.58
C ILE A 202 21.07 -12.96 13.51
N THR A 203 21.04 -13.88 12.54
CA THR A 203 22.05 -14.95 12.40
C THR A 203 22.97 -14.78 11.18
N SER A 204 22.65 -13.87 10.27
CA SER A 204 23.49 -13.44 9.14
C SER A 204 23.60 -11.92 9.12
N TYR A 205 24.60 -11.36 8.44
CA TYR A 205 24.79 -9.91 8.41
C TYR A 205 23.60 -9.20 7.73
N VAL A 206 23.32 -7.96 8.12
CA VAL A 206 22.37 -7.07 7.44
C VAL A 206 23.10 -6.46 6.24
N ASN A 207 22.51 -6.56 5.05
CA ASN A 207 23.12 -6.01 3.84
C ASN A 207 23.43 -4.52 4.03
N ASN A 208 24.60 -4.09 3.56
CA ASN A 208 25.10 -2.72 3.71
C ASN A 208 25.31 -2.23 5.17
N LEU A 209 25.26 -3.10 6.19
CA LEU A 209 25.52 -2.73 7.59
C LEU A 209 26.63 -3.58 8.23
N HIS A 210 27.74 -2.95 8.62
CA HIS A 210 28.94 -3.65 9.08
C HIS A 210 28.69 -4.45 10.37
N PRO A 211 28.87 -5.79 10.40
CA PRO A 211 28.46 -6.63 11.52
C PRO A 211 29.26 -6.43 12.82
N ILE A 212 30.55 -6.08 12.74
CA ILE A 212 31.40 -5.84 13.93
C ILE A 212 31.24 -4.41 14.45
N ARG A 213 31.48 -3.39 13.62
CA ARG A 213 31.35 -1.96 14.01
C ARG A 213 29.95 -1.60 14.51
N SER A 214 28.92 -2.14 13.88
CA SER A 214 27.52 -1.83 14.19
C SER A 214 26.86 -2.86 15.10
N ARG A 215 27.64 -3.66 15.86
CA ARG A 215 27.11 -4.77 16.68
C ARG A 215 26.01 -4.34 17.66
N ALA A 216 26.11 -3.14 18.24
CA ALA A 216 25.08 -2.60 19.12
C ALA A 216 23.74 -2.40 18.37
N LEU A 217 23.80 -1.83 17.16
CA LEU A 217 22.63 -1.59 16.32
C LEU A 217 21.92 -2.88 15.91
N TYR A 218 22.64 -3.99 15.68
CA TYR A 218 22.00 -5.30 15.43
C TYR A 218 21.07 -5.72 16.57
N GLY A 219 21.51 -5.55 17.82
CA GLY A 219 20.67 -5.85 18.99
C GLY A 219 19.43 -4.94 19.07
N THR A 220 19.54 -3.68 18.67
CA THR A 220 18.40 -2.75 18.60
C THR A 220 17.44 -3.13 17.48
N ILE A 221 17.94 -3.53 16.31
CA ILE A 221 17.13 -4.03 15.19
C ILE A 221 16.39 -5.31 15.59
N GLU A 222 17.04 -6.24 16.31
CA GLU A 222 16.40 -7.46 16.85
C GLU A 222 15.20 -7.14 17.75
N LYS A 223 15.36 -6.16 18.66
CA LYS A 223 14.25 -5.68 19.52
C LYS A 223 13.12 -5.09 18.70
N LEU A 224 13.43 -4.27 17.70
CA LEU A 224 12.42 -3.66 16.84
C LEU A 224 11.68 -4.69 15.98
N ILE A 225 12.39 -5.70 15.46
CA ILE A 225 11.78 -6.83 14.74
C ILE A 225 10.84 -7.58 15.70
N SER A 226 11.27 -7.89 16.92
CA SER A 226 10.41 -8.55 17.93
C SER A 226 9.11 -7.78 18.16
N GLN A 227 9.18 -6.44 18.29
CA GLN A 227 8.01 -5.59 18.48
C GLN A 227 7.14 -5.41 17.22
N SER A 228 7.69 -5.70 16.04
CA SER A 228 6.97 -5.65 14.76
C SER A 228 6.19 -6.93 14.44
N ILE A 229 6.51 -8.06 15.11
CA ILE A 229 5.89 -9.37 14.82
C ILE A 229 4.38 -9.39 15.10
N GLU A 230 3.92 -8.83 16.22
CA GLU A 230 2.49 -8.80 16.52
C GLU A 230 1.70 -7.86 15.60
N PRO A 231 2.18 -6.63 15.30
CA PRO A 231 1.63 -5.81 14.22
C PRO A 231 1.58 -6.54 12.85
N TRP A 232 2.63 -7.26 12.45
CA TRP A 232 2.60 -8.07 11.22
C TRP A 232 1.52 -9.16 11.27
N ASN A 233 1.39 -9.89 12.38
CA ASN A 233 0.35 -10.90 12.57
C ASN A 233 -1.07 -10.34 12.36
N GLN A 234 -1.30 -9.06 12.66
CA GLN A 234 -2.61 -8.43 12.50
C GLN A 234 -2.95 -8.12 11.04
N ILE A 235 -1.96 -7.86 10.18
CA ILE A 235 -2.18 -7.34 8.82
C ILE A 235 -1.90 -8.33 7.69
N LEU A 236 -1.20 -9.44 7.95
CA LEU A 236 -0.83 -10.41 6.91
C LEU A 236 -2.05 -11.11 6.29
N ILE A 237 -2.22 -10.91 4.98
CA ILE A 237 -3.35 -11.39 4.19
C ILE A 237 -3.03 -12.80 3.69
N LYS A 238 -3.94 -13.78 3.85
CA LYS A 238 -3.71 -15.17 3.42
C LYS A 238 -4.53 -15.50 2.18
N GLN A 239 -3.89 -15.96 1.09
CA GLN A 239 -4.56 -16.54 -0.10
C GLN A 239 -5.77 -15.72 -0.61
N ASN A 240 -5.61 -14.40 -0.81
CA ASN A 240 -6.67 -13.44 -1.22
C ASN A 240 -7.82 -13.25 -0.22
N ARG A 241 -7.70 -13.72 1.02
CA ARG A 241 -8.68 -13.49 2.09
C ARG A 241 -8.22 -12.32 2.93
N GLY A 242 -8.88 -11.17 2.79
CA GLY A 242 -8.64 -10.00 3.65
C GLY A 242 -8.78 -10.33 5.14
N ARG A 243 -8.37 -9.41 6.01
CA ARG A 243 -8.47 -9.54 7.48
C ARG A 243 -9.87 -9.23 8.03
N THR A 244 -10.63 -8.44 7.29
CA THR A 244 -11.96 -7.96 7.68
C THR A 244 -12.92 -8.00 6.50
N PRO A 245 -14.22 -8.27 6.72
CA PRO A 245 -15.23 -8.12 5.67
C PRO A 245 -15.43 -6.66 5.26
N MET A 246 -15.97 -6.42 4.07
CA MET A 246 -16.42 -5.08 3.66
C MET A 246 -17.57 -4.61 4.58
N ARG A 247 -17.52 -3.35 5.02
CA ARG A 247 -18.60 -2.73 5.84
C ARG A 247 -19.88 -2.50 5.06
N ILE A 248 -19.73 -2.24 3.77
CA ILE A 248 -20.80 -1.92 2.84
C ILE A 248 -20.52 -2.75 1.59
N ARG A 249 -21.48 -3.59 1.21
CA ARG A 249 -21.39 -4.43 0.01
C ARG A 249 -22.50 -4.05 -0.95
N THR A 250 -22.12 -3.53 -2.11
CA THR A 250 -23.05 -3.16 -3.17
C THR A 250 -22.40 -3.39 -4.53
N TYR A 251 -23.19 -3.81 -5.50
CA TYR A 251 -22.75 -3.99 -6.89
C TYR A 251 -23.41 -2.99 -7.84
N GLY A 252 -23.96 -1.91 -7.29
CA GLY A 252 -24.56 -0.83 -8.07
C GLY A 252 -24.98 0.33 -7.17
N VAL A 253 -25.70 1.28 -7.78
CA VAL A 253 -26.19 2.50 -7.14
C VAL A 253 -27.70 2.60 -7.26
N GLU A 254 -28.37 2.94 -6.16
CA GLU A 254 -29.81 3.15 -6.15
C GLU A 254 -30.14 4.61 -6.49
N PRO A 255 -31.06 4.87 -7.43
CA PRO A 255 -31.51 6.23 -7.69
C PRO A 255 -32.32 6.75 -6.48
N ASP A 256 -32.04 7.97 -6.06
CA ASP A 256 -32.72 8.64 -4.95
C ASP A 256 -34.11 9.15 -5.38
N ASN A 257 -34.30 9.38 -6.68
CA ASN A 257 -35.58 9.79 -7.28
C ASN A 257 -36.18 8.68 -8.15
N GLU A 258 -37.34 8.15 -7.71
CA GLU A 258 -38.14 7.23 -8.49
C GLU A 258 -38.92 8.00 -9.58
N ARG A 259 -38.88 7.49 -10.82
CA ARG A 259 -39.81 7.93 -11.86
C ARG A 259 -41.24 7.57 -11.40
N PRO A 260 -42.26 8.40 -11.67
CA PRO A 260 -43.65 8.04 -11.39
C PRO A 260 -43.98 6.65 -11.94
N LYS A 261 -44.33 5.70 -11.06
CA LYS A 261 -44.48 4.28 -11.42
C LYS A 261 -45.55 4.02 -12.48
N TRP A 262 -46.55 4.89 -12.54
CA TRP A 262 -47.61 4.85 -13.55
C TRP A 262 -47.11 5.23 -14.95
N ALA A 263 -46.04 6.02 -15.06
CA ALA A 263 -45.57 6.59 -16.32
C ALA A 263 -44.66 5.63 -17.11
N THR A 264 -45.08 4.38 -17.30
CA THR A 264 -44.35 3.41 -18.14
C THR A 264 -44.41 3.78 -19.62
N ARG A 265 -43.46 3.30 -20.42
CA ARG A 265 -43.40 3.59 -21.88
C ARG A 265 -44.71 3.21 -22.59
N ASP A 266 -45.29 2.07 -22.21
CA ASP A 266 -46.53 1.58 -22.82
C ASP A 266 -47.76 2.37 -22.36
N ASN A 267 -47.78 2.83 -21.11
CA ASN A 267 -48.88 3.65 -20.61
C ASN A 267 -48.88 5.04 -21.25
N LEU A 268 -47.71 5.69 -21.32
CA LEU A 268 -47.57 7.01 -21.95
C LEU A 268 -47.92 6.96 -23.45
N ARG A 269 -47.55 5.89 -24.17
CA ARG A 269 -47.94 5.70 -25.57
C ARG A 269 -49.45 5.53 -25.74
N LYS A 270 -50.12 4.81 -24.83
CA LYS A 270 -51.58 4.66 -24.85
C LYS A 270 -52.27 6.00 -24.60
N LEU A 271 -51.80 6.78 -23.63
CA LEU A 271 -52.32 8.11 -23.33
C LEU A 271 -52.14 9.06 -24.53
N GLU A 272 -50.96 9.04 -25.18
CA GLU A 272 -50.69 9.87 -26.37
C GLU A 272 -51.53 9.49 -27.60
N SER A 273 -52.07 8.27 -27.65
CA SER A 273 -52.95 7.80 -28.75
C SER A 273 -54.39 8.34 -28.67
N ASP A 274 -54.82 8.79 -27.50
CA ASP A 274 -56.16 9.35 -27.26
C ASP A 274 -56.07 10.64 -26.42
N ARG A 275 -55.66 11.73 -27.07
CA ARG A 275 -55.35 13.02 -26.41
C ARG A 275 -56.57 13.81 -25.95
N SER A 276 -57.76 13.43 -26.37
CA SER A 276 -59.02 14.04 -25.92
C SER A 276 -59.52 13.44 -24.60
N ASN A 277 -58.90 12.34 -24.15
CA ASN A 277 -59.25 11.63 -22.93
C ASN A 277 -58.95 12.45 -21.67
N THR A 278 -59.80 12.34 -20.64
CA THR A 278 -59.57 12.95 -19.33
C THR A 278 -58.29 12.42 -18.69
N ALA A 279 -57.98 11.13 -18.87
CA ALA A 279 -56.75 10.51 -18.36
C ALA A 279 -55.47 11.11 -18.98
N PHE A 280 -55.53 11.62 -20.22
CA PHE A 280 -54.38 12.31 -20.84
C PHE A 280 -54.14 13.66 -20.18
N LYS A 281 -55.21 14.41 -19.86
CA LYS A 281 -55.09 15.71 -19.18
C LYS A 281 -54.56 15.56 -17.76
N GLU A 282 -55.08 14.59 -16.99
CA GLU A 282 -54.59 14.26 -15.65
C GLU A 282 -53.11 13.87 -15.67
N ALA A 283 -52.70 13.03 -16.63
CA ALA A 283 -51.30 12.66 -16.82
C ALA A 283 -50.41 13.86 -17.17
N VAL A 284 -50.88 14.81 -17.98
CA VAL A 284 -50.14 16.05 -18.31
C VAL A 284 -49.97 16.93 -17.06
N ASP A 285 -50.99 17.06 -16.22
CA ASP A 285 -50.92 17.85 -14.99
C ASP A 285 -49.95 17.22 -13.98
N GLU A 286 -50.00 15.89 -13.78
CA GLU A 286 -49.03 15.18 -12.95
C GLU A 286 -47.59 15.31 -13.49
N ILE A 287 -47.40 15.31 -14.81
CA ILE A 287 -46.10 15.55 -15.41
C ILE A 287 -45.65 16.99 -15.15
N LYS A 288 -46.53 17.99 -15.25
CA LYS A 288 -46.20 19.39 -14.93
C LYS A 288 -45.74 19.55 -13.47
N GLU A 289 -46.42 18.90 -12.53
CA GLU A 289 -46.01 18.87 -11.13
C GLU A 289 -44.62 18.24 -10.96
N TYR A 290 -44.36 17.12 -11.64
CA TYR A 290 -43.05 16.48 -11.64
C TYR A 290 -41.95 17.36 -12.27
N LEU A 291 -42.27 18.06 -13.36
CA LEU A 291 -41.39 19.03 -14.02
C LEU A 291 -41.10 20.25 -13.14
N ALA A 292 -41.96 20.59 -12.18
CA ALA A 292 -41.80 21.70 -11.25
C ALA A 292 -40.89 21.39 -10.05
N LEU A 293 -40.53 20.12 -9.82
CA LEU A 293 -39.61 19.74 -8.74
C LEU A 293 -38.26 20.46 -8.88
N SER A 294 -37.72 20.95 -7.76
CA SER A 294 -36.45 21.67 -7.74
C SER A 294 -35.31 20.77 -8.22
N GLU A 295 -34.59 21.22 -9.25
CA GLU A 295 -33.39 20.56 -9.73
C GLU A 295 -32.21 20.92 -8.80
N LYS A 296 -31.30 19.97 -8.56
CA LYS A 296 -30.13 20.16 -7.70
C LYS A 296 -28.84 20.55 -8.48
N LEU A 297 -28.95 20.91 -9.76
CA LEU A 297 -27.79 21.12 -10.62
C LEU A 297 -27.37 22.60 -10.66
N GLU A 298 -26.12 22.86 -10.27
CA GLU A 298 -25.39 24.10 -10.61
C GLU A 298 -24.56 23.99 -11.92
N GLU A 299 -24.32 22.80 -12.52
CA GLU A 299 -23.21 22.70 -13.50
C GLU A 299 -23.37 21.80 -14.76
N ARG A 300 -24.58 21.50 -15.27
CA ARG A 300 -24.68 20.85 -16.60
C ARG A 300 -25.68 21.54 -17.53
N GLU A 301 -25.20 22.05 -18.67
CA GLU A 301 -26.03 22.37 -19.84
C GLU A 301 -26.68 21.07 -20.36
N GLY A 302 -27.77 20.65 -19.73
CA GLY A 302 -28.51 19.44 -20.11
C GLY A 302 -29.53 19.72 -21.22
N ASP A 303 -29.85 18.67 -22.01
CA ASP A 303 -30.88 18.68 -23.06
C ASP A 303 -32.14 19.45 -22.63
N GLN A 304 -32.52 20.50 -23.36
CA GLN A 304 -33.71 21.30 -23.04
C GLN A 304 -35.00 20.49 -23.26
N ILE A 305 -35.95 20.62 -22.32
CA ILE A 305 -37.31 20.09 -22.51
C ILE A 305 -37.99 20.96 -23.57
N SER A 306 -38.51 20.34 -24.63
CA SER A 306 -39.21 21.07 -25.69
C SER A 306 -40.38 21.85 -25.09
N PRO A 307 -40.59 23.14 -25.41
CA PRO A 307 -41.75 23.91 -24.95
C PRO A 307 -43.09 23.34 -25.47
N THR A 308 -43.06 22.49 -26.50
CA THR A 308 -44.22 21.82 -27.10
C THR A 308 -44.33 20.34 -26.75
N TRP A 309 -43.68 19.88 -25.67
CA TRP A 309 -43.68 18.47 -25.26
C TRP A 309 -45.09 17.86 -25.06
N GLU A 310 -46.10 18.66 -24.74
CA GLU A 310 -47.49 18.21 -24.57
C GLU A 310 -48.16 17.78 -25.89
N THR A 311 -47.68 18.32 -27.02
CA THR A 311 -48.30 18.11 -28.34
C THR A 311 -47.44 17.25 -29.28
N GLU A 312 -46.21 16.93 -28.89
CA GLU A 312 -45.30 16.08 -29.66
C GLU A 312 -45.59 14.59 -29.45
N ASN A 313 -45.38 13.77 -30.49
CA ASN A 313 -45.48 12.32 -30.37
C ASN A 313 -44.26 11.79 -29.58
N GLY A 314 -44.48 11.08 -28.48
CA GLY A 314 -43.43 10.71 -27.51
C GLY A 314 -42.98 11.85 -26.60
N GLY A 315 -43.63 13.01 -26.66
CA GLY A 315 -43.26 14.21 -25.90
C GLY A 315 -43.42 14.04 -24.39
N LEU A 316 -44.46 13.33 -23.91
CA LEU A 316 -44.65 13.04 -22.49
C LEU A 316 -43.48 12.21 -21.94
N SER A 317 -43.09 11.17 -22.67
CA SER A 317 -41.99 10.29 -22.27
C SER A 317 -40.65 10.99 -22.34
N LYS A 318 -40.44 11.90 -23.30
CA LYS A 318 -39.19 12.64 -23.46
C LYS A 318 -39.03 13.68 -22.35
N ALA A 319 -40.07 14.46 -22.05
CA ALA A 319 -40.06 15.45 -20.97
C ALA A 319 -39.81 14.81 -19.60
N LEU A 320 -40.54 13.74 -19.27
CA LEU A 320 -40.34 12.98 -18.04
C LEU A 320 -38.93 12.41 -17.94
N TYR A 321 -38.41 11.81 -19.01
CA TYR A 321 -37.08 11.21 -19.01
C TYR A 321 -35.99 12.28 -18.84
N THR A 322 -36.11 13.41 -19.53
CA THR A 322 -35.18 14.54 -19.39
C THR A 322 -35.19 15.12 -17.98
N LYS A 323 -36.37 15.34 -17.39
CA LYS A 323 -36.48 15.81 -16.01
C LYS A 323 -35.97 14.79 -15.00
N TRP A 324 -36.36 13.52 -15.14
CA TRP A 324 -35.87 12.44 -14.30
C TRP A 324 -34.34 12.37 -14.34
N LYS A 325 -33.72 12.46 -15.52
CA LYS A 325 -32.26 12.50 -15.69
C LYS A 325 -31.61 13.68 -14.94
N ARG A 326 -32.25 14.85 -14.91
CA ARG A 326 -31.77 16.06 -14.20
C ARG A 326 -32.00 16.00 -12.68
N LEU A 327 -33.10 15.40 -12.26
CA LEU A 327 -33.44 15.22 -10.84
C LEU A 327 -32.67 14.07 -10.20
N ARG A 328 -32.14 13.13 -10.99
CA ARG A 328 -31.53 11.90 -10.47
C ARG A 328 -30.32 12.19 -9.59
N THR A 329 -30.55 12.24 -8.29
CA THR A 329 -29.53 12.04 -7.27
C THR A 329 -29.40 10.55 -6.98
N TRP A 330 -28.28 10.16 -6.38
CA TRP A 330 -28.00 8.78 -6.02
C TRP A 330 -27.95 8.67 -4.52
N ARG A 331 -28.53 7.58 -4.00
CA ARG A 331 -28.42 7.28 -2.60
C ARG A 331 -27.06 6.66 -2.34
N HIS A 332 -26.23 7.35 -1.58
CA HIS A 332 -24.98 6.76 -1.10
C HIS A 332 -25.30 5.53 -0.25
N PRO A 333 -24.65 4.38 -0.48
CA PRO A 333 -24.94 3.17 0.28
C PRO A 333 -24.56 3.37 1.76
N GLU A 334 -25.43 2.95 2.65
CA GLU A 334 -25.27 3.14 4.10
C GLU A 334 -24.90 1.82 4.79
N PRO A 335 -23.97 1.84 5.77
CA PRO A 335 -23.71 0.66 6.60
C PRO A 335 -24.95 0.31 7.42
N GLY A 336 -25.08 -0.95 7.85
CA GLY A 336 -26.26 -1.42 8.55
C GLY A 336 -27.48 -1.72 7.65
N THR A 337 -27.44 -1.36 6.36
CA THR A 337 -28.56 -1.58 5.43
C THR A 337 -28.69 -3.05 5.01
N ALA A 338 -27.59 -3.68 4.60
CA ALA A 338 -27.60 -5.07 4.16
C ALA A 338 -27.44 -6.06 5.34
N PHE A 339 -26.66 -5.70 6.35
CA PHE A 339 -26.36 -6.52 7.53
C PHE A 339 -25.99 -5.62 8.71
N SER A 340 -26.18 -6.12 9.94
CA SER A 340 -25.87 -5.40 11.17
C SER A 340 -24.35 -5.37 11.47
N PHE A 341 -23.94 -4.51 12.40
CA PHE A 341 -22.56 -4.51 12.91
C PHE A 341 -22.20 -5.87 13.54
N ASP A 342 -23.10 -6.46 14.33
CA ASP A 342 -22.88 -7.77 14.95
C ASP A 342 -22.73 -8.90 13.92
N ASP A 343 -23.49 -8.84 12.83
CA ASP A 343 -23.33 -9.77 11.72
C ASP A 343 -21.97 -9.59 11.03
N TRP A 344 -21.54 -8.35 10.80
CA TRP A 344 -20.21 -8.05 10.23
C TRP A 344 -19.08 -8.56 11.13
N LYS A 345 -19.16 -8.28 12.44
CA LYS A 345 -18.21 -8.72 13.46
C LYS A 345 -18.12 -10.23 13.56
N ALA A 346 -19.25 -10.92 13.38
CA ALA A 346 -19.30 -12.38 13.34
C ALA A 346 -18.99 -12.99 11.96
N GLY A 347 -18.62 -12.17 10.97
CA GLY A 347 -18.26 -12.62 9.62
C GLY A 347 -19.45 -12.94 8.71
N ARG A 348 -20.68 -12.68 9.14
CA ARG A 348 -21.93 -12.88 8.36
C ARG A 348 -22.27 -11.69 7.46
N ALA A 349 -21.26 -11.01 6.91
CA ALA A 349 -21.37 -9.85 6.01
C ALA A 349 -21.67 -10.22 4.54
N GLY A 350 -22.56 -11.20 4.36
CA GLY A 350 -22.78 -11.83 3.06
C GLY A 350 -23.77 -11.12 2.14
N LYS A 351 -24.68 -10.34 2.72
CA LYS A 351 -25.77 -9.65 2.02
C LYS A 351 -25.28 -8.40 1.29
N THR A 352 -25.99 -8.03 0.24
CA THR A 352 -25.74 -6.90 -0.65
C THR A 352 -26.86 -5.86 -0.54
N ILE A 353 -26.54 -4.58 -0.80
CA ILE A 353 -27.56 -3.54 -0.98
C ILE A 353 -28.15 -3.65 -2.38
N VAL A 354 -27.30 -3.55 -3.40
CA VAL A 354 -27.63 -3.92 -4.79
C VAL A 354 -26.95 -5.25 -5.09
N ASP A 355 -27.74 -6.23 -5.52
CA ASP A 355 -27.26 -7.58 -5.82
C ASP A 355 -26.24 -7.59 -6.96
N ARG A 356 -25.38 -8.62 -6.93
CA ARG A 356 -24.39 -8.85 -7.98
C ARG A 356 -25.09 -9.26 -9.27
N LYS A 357 -24.62 -8.75 -10.40
CA LYS A 357 -25.21 -9.04 -11.72
C LYS A 357 -25.10 -10.50 -12.13
N ILE A 358 -24.05 -11.19 -11.66
CA ILE A 358 -23.84 -12.62 -11.88
C ILE A 358 -24.31 -13.35 -10.63
N ASP A 359 -25.24 -14.28 -10.83
CA ASP A 359 -25.63 -15.25 -9.82
C ASP A 359 -24.62 -16.39 -9.82
N ASP A 360 -23.77 -16.43 -8.79
CA ASP A 360 -22.78 -17.47 -8.57
C ASP A 360 -23.10 -18.14 -7.22
N PRO A 361 -23.78 -19.30 -7.24
CA PRO A 361 -24.21 -19.96 -6.01
C PRO A 361 -23.05 -20.48 -5.15
N ASP A 362 -21.84 -20.60 -5.71
CA ASP A 362 -20.63 -21.01 -4.98
C ASP A 362 -19.88 -19.82 -4.35
N PHE A 363 -20.32 -18.58 -4.63
CA PHE A 363 -19.70 -17.38 -4.10
C PHE A 363 -20.08 -17.15 -2.62
N ASN A 364 -19.39 -17.85 -1.72
CA ASN A 364 -19.57 -17.64 -0.28
C ASN A 364 -19.05 -16.25 0.14
N THR A 365 -19.99 -15.37 0.46
CA THR A 365 -19.71 -13.99 0.87
C THR A 365 -19.43 -13.83 2.36
N CYS A 366 -19.61 -14.88 3.17
CA CYS A 366 -19.27 -14.87 4.59
C CYS A 366 -17.75 -14.92 4.81
N HIS A 367 -17.30 -14.16 5.79
CA HIS A 367 -15.90 -13.99 6.12
C HIS A 367 -15.45 -15.03 7.14
N ASN A 368 -14.45 -15.83 6.77
CA ASN A 368 -13.81 -16.77 7.68
C ASN A 368 -12.55 -16.12 8.28
N PHE A 369 -12.68 -15.63 9.51
CA PHE A 369 -11.54 -15.09 10.25
C PHE A 369 -10.46 -16.16 10.45
N TYR A 370 -9.21 -15.72 10.40
CA TYR A 370 -8.06 -16.59 10.63
C TYR A 370 -7.03 -15.88 11.50
N LYS A 371 -6.26 -16.65 12.25
CA LYS A 371 -5.15 -16.14 13.06
C LYS A 371 -3.84 -16.37 12.32
N VAL A 372 -2.98 -15.35 12.32
CA VAL A 372 -1.58 -15.48 11.95
C VAL A 372 -0.76 -15.38 13.23
N ALA A 373 0.23 -16.26 13.35
CA ALA A 373 1.18 -16.25 14.46
C ALA A 373 2.53 -16.69 13.88
N LEU A 374 3.29 -15.72 13.37
CA LEU A 374 4.59 -15.94 12.73
C LEU A 374 5.53 -16.72 13.65
N GLN A 375 5.54 -16.35 14.93
CA GLN A 375 6.36 -16.95 15.97
C GLN A 375 5.99 -18.39 16.31
N ASP A 376 4.79 -18.85 15.99
CA ASP A 376 4.37 -20.24 16.20
C ASP A 376 4.60 -21.05 14.93
N SER A 377 4.27 -20.48 13.77
CA SER A 377 4.30 -21.15 12.48
C SER A 377 5.71 -21.30 11.91
N PHE A 378 6.59 -20.33 12.15
CA PHE A 378 7.91 -20.26 11.54
C PHE A 378 9.07 -20.32 12.53
N ARG A 379 8.81 -20.65 13.80
CA ARG A 379 9.85 -20.72 14.86
C ARG A 379 11.11 -21.49 14.43
N LYS A 380 10.90 -22.67 13.84
CA LYS A 380 11.99 -23.56 13.40
C LYS A 380 12.68 -23.11 12.12
N LYS A 381 11.97 -22.38 11.25
CA LYS A 381 12.46 -21.96 9.93
C LYS A 381 13.17 -20.60 9.98
N GLY A 382 12.80 -19.76 10.96
CA GLY A 382 13.18 -18.36 11.02
C GLY A 382 12.43 -17.50 10.00
N LEU A 383 12.67 -16.20 10.07
CA LEU A 383 12.17 -15.19 9.14
C LEU A 383 13.33 -14.65 8.28
N GLN A 384 12.97 -13.99 7.19
CA GLN A 384 13.88 -13.19 6.37
C GLN A 384 13.39 -11.74 6.40
N VAL A 385 14.27 -10.81 6.77
CA VAL A 385 13.93 -9.39 6.91
C VAL A 385 14.95 -8.54 6.14
N VAL A 386 14.46 -7.63 5.32
CA VAL A 386 15.28 -6.58 4.70
C VAL A 386 15.20 -5.34 5.59
N VAL A 387 16.34 -4.72 5.88
CA VAL A 387 16.44 -3.53 6.74
C VAL A 387 16.89 -2.36 5.89
N LYS A 388 16.20 -1.22 6.04
CA LYS A 388 16.56 0.06 5.45
C LYS A 388 16.57 1.13 6.53
N ILE A 389 17.60 1.96 6.57
CA ILE A 389 17.69 3.11 7.49
C ILE A 389 17.90 4.35 6.63
N SER A 390 17.00 5.31 6.79
CA SER A 390 16.95 6.52 5.98
C SER A 390 16.72 7.77 6.83
N SER A 391 17.24 8.90 6.33
CA SER A 391 16.99 10.23 6.86
C SER A 391 16.53 11.15 5.74
N VAL A 392 15.53 11.98 6.01
CA VAL A 392 15.25 13.17 5.21
C VAL A 392 15.93 14.34 5.93
N GLU A 393 16.95 14.93 5.29
CA GLU A 393 17.73 16.05 5.81
C GLU A 393 17.37 17.32 5.02
N LEU A 394 16.90 18.35 5.72
CA LEU A 394 16.47 19.62 5.14
C LEU A 394 17.32 20.78 5.65
N THR A 395 17.69 21.68 4.75
CA THR A 395 18.45 22.91 5.06
C THR A 395 17.67 24.15 4.62
N PRO A 396 18.06 25.36 5.06
CA PRO A 396 17.43 26.58 4.56
C PRO A 396 17.47 26.73 3.03
N GLU A 397 18.50 26.18 2.37
CA GLU A 397 18.62 26.16 0.91
C GLU A 397 17.66 25.13 0.28
N ASP A 398 17.58 23.93 0.86
CA ASP A 398 16.70 22.83 0.44
C ASP A 398 15.64 22.55 1.51
N SER A 399 14.69 23.47 1.63
CA SER A 399 13.74 23.54 2.76
C SER A 399 12.56 22.57 2.70
N ALA A 400 12.43 21.81 1.60
CA ALA A 400 11.31 20.91 1.36
C ALA A 400 11.73 19.63 0.62
N TYR A 401 11.26 18.49 1.13
CA TYR A 401 11.27 17.20 0.47
C TYR A 401 9.92 16.96 -0.20
N GLY A 402 9.91 16.61 -1.49
CA GLY A 402 8.70 16.41 -2.28
C GLY A 402 7.90 15.13 -1.97
N GLY A 403 8.41 14.27 -1.09
CA GLY A 403 7.83 12.94 -0.84
C GLY A 403 8.33 11.90 -1.84
N THR A 404 7.68 10.74 -1.84
CA THR A 404 7.93 9.68 -2.82
C THR A 404 6.76 9.57 -3.80
N ASP A 405 7.00 8.93 -4.94
CA ASP A 405 5.91 8.44 -5.77
C ASP A 405 5.18 7.27 -5.10
N TRP A 406 4.01 6.94 -5.64
CA TRP A 406 3.27 5.75 -5.25
C TRP A 406 4.05 4.50 -5.64
N HIS A 407 4.26 3.57 -4.71
CA HIS A 407 5.00 2.34 -4.97
C HIS A 407 4.56 1.19 -4.05
N LEU A 408 5.06 -0.01 -4.35
CA LEU A 408 5.15 -1.14 -3.42
C LEU A 408 6.60 -1.35 -3.00
N ASP A 409 6.81 -1.99 -1.84
CA ASP A 409 8.15 -2.28 -1.35
C ASP A 409 8.73 -3.49 -2.07
N GLY A 410 9.78 -3.24 -2.86
CA GLY A 410 10.50 -4.27 -3.62
C GLY A 410 9.75 -4.80 -4.84
N MET A 411 10.44 -5.63 -5.60
CA MET A 411 9.92 -6.31 -6.79
C MET A 411 9.43 -7.72 -6.43
N LEU A 412 8.76 -8.39 -7.39
CA LEU A 412 8.18 -9.72 -7.16
C LEU A 412 9.23 -10.75 -6.70
N ASN A 413 10.48 -10.59 -7.13
CA ASN A 413 11.59 -11.45 -6.75
C ASN A 413 12.15 -11.22 -5.35
N ASP A 414 11.78 -10.13 -4.69
CA ASP A 414 12.16 -9.88 -3.30
C ASP A 414 11.16 -10.48 -2.31
N HIS A 415 9.99 -10.94 -2.81
CA HIS A 415 8.96 -11.64 -2.03
C HIS A 415 8.52 -10.90 -0.75
N ILE A 416 8.50 -9.56 -0.78
CA ILE A 416 8.05 -8.76 0.36
C ILE A 416 6.53 -8.86 0.52
N VAL A 417 6.06 -9.24 1.72
CA VAL A 417 4.63 -9.40 2.05
C VAL A 417 4.11 -8.35 3.02
N ALA A 418 5.00 -7.70 3.78
CA ALA A 418 4.64 -6.64 4.71
C ALA A 418 5.84 -5.73 4.99
N SER A 419 5.55 -4.49 5.34
CA SER A 419 6.52 -3.48 5.71
C SER A 419 6.15 -2.86 7.05
N ALA A 420 7.17 -2.44 7.78
CA ALA A 420 7.05 -1.68 9.01
C ALA A 420 7.99 -0.47 8.94
N LEU A 421 7.54 0.70 9.37
CA LEU A 421 8.31 1.94 9.42
C LEU A 421 8.24 2.54 10.82
N TYR A 422 9.39 2.82 11.40
CA TYR A 422 9.52 3.44 12.72
C TYR A 422 10.28 4.76 12.62
N VAL A 423 9.63 5.85 13.01
CA VAL A 423 10.24 7.18 13.05
C VAL A 423 10.88 7.38 14.41
N PHE A 424 12.22 7.44 14.47
CA PHE A 424 12.94 7.46 15.75
C PHE A 424 13.48 8.84 16.13
N ASP A 425 13.73 9.74 15.17
CA ASP A 425 14.26 11.07 15.46
C ASP A 425 13.74 12.13 14.49
N VAL A 426 13.09 13.16 15.01
CA VAL A 426 12.49 14.26 14.24
C VAL A 426 12.94 15.59 14.83
N LYS A 427 13.39 16.51 13.99
CA LYS A 427 13.83 17.85 14.41
C LYS A 427 13.44 18.89 13.37
N ASN A 428 12.76 19.96 13.80
CA ASN A 428 12.45 21.14 12.97
C ASN A 428 11.80 20.84 11.61
N VAL A 429 11.00 19.79 11.50
CA VAL A 429 10.27 19.45 10.28
C VAL A 429 8.81 19.21 10.57
N THR A 430 7.98 19.39 9.54
CA THR A 430 6.57 19.01 9.58
C THR A 430 6.43 17.52 9.86
N GLU A 431 5.29 17.15 10.43
CA GLU A 431 5.00 15.77 10.77
C GLU A 431 4.98 14.87 9.53
N ALA A 432 5.69 13.74 9.58
CA ALA A 432 5.75 12.79 8.47
C ALA A 432 4.41 12.05 8.33
N ARG A 433 3.98 11.83 7.09
CA ARG A 433 2.73 11.14 6.77
C ARG A 433 2.93 10.16 5.63
N LEU A 434 2.22 9.05 5.67
CA LEU A 434 2.15 8.09 4.58
C LEU A 434 0.73 8.05 4.02
N SER A 435 0.57 8.32 2.73
CA SER A 435 -0.69 8.10 2.02
C SER A 435 -0.78 6.65 1.56
N PHE A 436 -1.97 6.05 1.63
CA PHE A 436 -2.24 4.69 1.18
C PHE A 436 -3.38 4.67 0.16
N ARG A 437 -3.26 3.78 -0.82
CA ARG A 437 -4.33 3.45 -1.77
C ARG A 437 -4.32 1.96 -2.09
N GLN A 438 -5.44 1.47 -2.61
CA GLN A 438 -5.60 0.06 -2.94
C GLN A 438 -6.34 -0.12 -4.26
N ARG A 439 -6.21 -1.30 -4.86
CA ARG A 439 -7.10 -1.67 -5.96
C ARG A 439 -8.41 -2.25 -5.43
N THR A 440 -9.52 -1.62 -5.78
CA THR A 440 -10.88 -2.11 -5.59
C THR A 440 -11.34 -2.93 -6.80
N ARG A 441 -11.80 -4.16 -6.56
CA ARG A 441 -12.32 -5.00 -7.65
C ARG A 441 -13.67 -4.47 -8.13
N MET A 442 -13.69 -3.91 -9.34
CA MET A 442 -14.89 -3.38 -9.99
C MET A 442 -15.02 -3.93 -11.41
N GLU A 443 -15.18 -5.25 -11.53
CA GLU A 443 -15.35 -5.90 -12.83
C GLU A 443 -16.73 -5.58 -13.40
N GLN A 444 -16.80 -5.06 -14.63
CA GLN A 444 -18.05 -4.70 -15.30
C GLN A 444 -19.08 -5.84 -15.33
N ALA A 445 -18.60 -7.09 -15.39
CA ALA A 445 -19.45 -8.26 -15.40
C ALA A 445 -20.22 -8.43 -14.08
N GLU A 446 -19.68 -7.96 -12.95
CA GLU A 446 -20.28 -8.11 -11.62
C GLU A 446 -21.21 -6.97 -11.23
N PHE A 447 -21.03 -5.78 -11.81
CA PHE A 447 -21.71 -4.56 -11.38
C PHE A 447 -22.83 -4.11 -12.33
N HIS A 448 -23.84 -3.46 -11.76
CA HIS A 448 -24.94 -2.80 -12.46
C HIS A 448 -24.61 -1.33 -12.71
N TYR A 449 -23.97 -1.04 -13.84
CA TYR A 449 -23.81 0.33 -14.34
C TYR A 449 -23.83 0.38 -15.88
N SER A 450 -24.34 1.47 -16.43
CA SER A 450 -24.15 1.82 -17.84
C SER A 450 -22.93 2.73 -18.02
N LYS A 451 -22.45 2.89 -19.28
CA LYS A 451 -21.37 3.83 -19.63
C LYS A 451 -21.61 5.25 -19.08
N TYR A 452 -22.87 5.67 -18.96
CA TYR A 452 -23.26 7.01 -18.52
C TYR A 452 -23.42 7.14 -17.00
N GLU A 453 -23.27 6.06 -16.24
CA GLU A 453 -23.47 6.02 -14.77
C GLU A 453 -22.17 5.68 -14.02
N ILE A 454 -21.08 5.52 -14.76
CA ILE A 454 -19.80 5.03 -14.25
C ILE A 454 -19.13 6.03 -13.27
N GLU A 455 -19.19 7.32 -13.58
CA GLU A 455 -18.72 8.43 -12.72
C GLU A 455 -19.33 8.33 -11.32
N ARG A 456 -20.60 7.95 -11.24
CA ARG A 456 -21.38 7.89 -9.99
C ARG A 456 -21.04 6.67 -9.17
N LEU A 457 -20.73 5.56 -9.84
CA LEU A 457 -20.17 4.40 -9.18
C LEU A 457 -18.78 4.72 -8.63
N MET A 458 -17.94 5.42 -9.39
CA MET A 458 -16.61 5.87 -8.92
C MET A 458 -16.70 6.78 -7.69
N GLU A 459 -17.64 7.73 -7.67
CA GLU A 459 -17.93 8.57 -6.49
C GLU A 459 -18.24 7.74 -5.24
N VAL A 460 -19.09 6.72 -5.36
CA VAL A 460 -19.47 5.81 -4.24
C VAL A 460 -18.29 4.99 -3.73
N PHE A 461 -17.40 4.58 -4.64
CA PHE A 461 -16.19 3.83 -4.28
C PHE A 461 -15.00 4.73 -3.94
N ALA A 462 -15.16 6.06 -3.94
CA ALA A 462 -14.09 7.04 -3.73
C ALA A 462 -12.89 6.80 -4.67
N ILE A 463 -13.19 6.58 -5.96
CA ILE A 463 -12.19 6.45 -7.01
C ILE A 463 -12.08 7.81 -7.71
N PRO A 464 -10.89 8.43 -7.74
CA PRO A 464 -10.70 9.69 -8.46
C PRO A 464 -10.96 9.46 -9.96
N GLY A 465 -11.70 10.37 -10.58
CA GLY A 465 -11.95 10.38 -12.02
C GLY A 465 -11.52 11.71 -12.59
N ASP A 466 -10.39 11.74 -13.30
CA ASP A 466 -10.00 12.92 -14.07
C ASP A 466 -10.64 12.84 -15.45
N GLU A 467 -11.25 13.94 -15.93
CA GLU A 467 -12.00 13.96 -17.20
C GLU A 467 -11.12 13.58 -18.41
N GLU A 468 -9.83 13.94 -18.40
CA GLU A 468 -8.86 13.62 -19.46
C GLU A 468 -8.55 12.11 -19.55
N ASP A 469 -8.55 11.42 -18.41
CA ASP A 469 -8.33 9.96 -18.34
C ASP A 469 -9.55 9.20 -18.88
N MET A 470 -10.76 9.74 -18.72
CA MET A 470 -12.01 9.05 -19.06
C MET A 470 -12.19 8.82 -20.57
N ASP A 471 -11.66 9.70 -21.43
CA ASP A 471 -11.75 9.54 -22.89
C ASP A 471 -10.86 8.39 -23.41
N ASP A 472 -9.70 8.16 -22.81
CA ASP A 472 -8.80 7.03 -23.13
C ASP A 472 -9.30 5.71 -22.53
N PHE A 473 -9.88 5.73 -21.32
CA PHE A 473 -10.42 4.53 -20.66
C PHE A 473 -11.76 4.05 -21.24
N VAL A 474 -12.54 4.90 -21.91
CA VAL A 474 -13.77 4.46 -22.61
C VAL A 474 -13.47 3.51 -23.78
N MET A 475 -12.22 3.42 -24.24
CA MET A 475 -11.77 2.49 -25.30
C MET A 475 -11.15 1.20 -24.77
N ALA A 476 -10.84 1.11 -23.47
CA ALA A 476 -10.28 -0.08 -22.83
C ALA A 476 -11.28 -0.61 -21.79
N ASP A 477 -11.62 -1.90 -21.83
CA ASP A 477 -12.64 -2.54 -20.96
C ASP A 477 -12.30 -2.55 -19.44
N PHE A 478 -11.52 -1.60 -18.91
CA PHE A 478 -11.04 -1.55 -17.54
C PHE A 478 -11.28 -0.18 -16.89
N LEU A 479 -12.11 -0.18 -15.85
CA LEU A 479 -12.30 0.94 -14.95
C LEU A 479 -11.00 1.26 -14.17
N PRO A 480 -10.65 2.55 -13.95
CA PRO A 480 -9.74 2.90 -12.88
C PRO A 480 -10.29 2.30 -11.59
N SER A 481 -9.48 1.47 -10.94
CA SER A 481 -9.87 0.69 -9.77
C SER A 481 -9.04 1.07 -8.55
N LEU A 482 -8.30 2.19 -8.58
CA LEU A 482 -7.50 2.64 -7.45
C LEU A 482 -8.36 3.52 -6.53
N GLN A 483 -8.64 3.00 -5.35
CA GLN A 483 -9.32 3.72 -4.29
C GLN A 483 -8.28 4.31 -3.35
N ASP A 484 -8.33 5.63 -3.18
CA ASP A 484 -7.51 6.33 -2.19
C ASP A 484 -8.10 6.11 -0.79
N LEU A 485 -7.29 5.61 0.13
CA LEU A 485 -7.71 5.34 1.51
C LEU A 485 -7.53 6.57 2.40
N GLY A 486 -6.49 7.35 2.13
CA GLY A 486 -6.08 8.51 2.90
C GLY A 486 -4.71 8.32 3.54
N SER A 487 -4.39 9.15 4.53
CA SER A 487 -3.03 9.26 5.07
C SER A 487 -2.97 8.97 6.57
N VAL A 488 -1.93 8.27 6.98
CA VAL A 488 -1.61 7.97 8.38
C VAL A 488 -0.43 8.83 8.82
N VAL A 489 -0.51 9.33 10.04
CA VAL A 489 0.54 10.11 10.68
C VAL A 489 1.63 9.20 11.25
N ALA A 490 2.89 9.56 11.00
CA ALA A 490 4.08 8.89 11.52
C ALA A 490 4.87 9.84 12.43
N PRO A 491 4.37 10.17 13.63
CA PRO A 491 5.10 11.01 14.57
C PRO A 491 6.32 10.24 15.12
N GLN A 492 7.26 10.99 15.70
CA GLN A 492 8.39 10.41 16.40
C GLN A 492 7.91 9.43 17.49
N GLY A 493 8.45 8.21 17.48
CA GLY A 493 8.13 7.15 18.45
C GLY A 493 7.01 6.21 18.03
N ARG A 494 6.38 6.41 16.87
CA ARG A 494 5.33 5.53 16.34
C ARG A 494 5.88 4.53 15.33
N LEU A 495 5.42 3.28 15.44
CA LEU A 495 5.62 2.22 14.44
C LEU A 495 4.36 2.07 13.60
N LEU A 496 4.51 2.18 12.28
CA LEU A 496 3.46 1.93 11.30
C LEU A 496 3.73 0.62 10.58
N VAL A 497 2.71 -0.24 10.42
CA VAL A 497 2.87 -1.55 9.77
C VAL A 497 1.73 -1.81 8.80
N TRP A 498 2.07 -2.24 7.58
CA TRP A 498 1.09 -2.49 6.52
C TRP A 498 1.47 -3.71 5.66
N PRO A 499 0.49 -4.38 5.00
CA PRO A 499 0.77 -5.44 4.05
C PRO A 499 1.24 -4.84 2.72
N ASN A 500 2.12 -5.54 2.01
CA ASN A 500 2.67 -5.09 0.72
C ASN A 500 1.69 -5.23 -0.46
N VAL A 501 0.38 -5.08 -0.19
CA VAL A 501 -0.69 -5.00 -1.20
C VAL A 501 -1.30 -3.60 -1.29
N LEU A 502 -0.91 -2.71 -0.36
CA LEU A 502 -1.31 -1.31 -0.35
C LEU A 502 -0.21 -0.49 -1.01
N HIS A 503 -0.55 0.22 -2.08
CA HIS A 503 0.36 1.21 -2.64
C HIS A 503 0.47 2.32 -1.60
N HIS A 504 1.68 2.78 -1.37
CA HIS A 504 1.92 3.84 -0.41
C HIS A 504 2.90 4.86 -0.98
N ARG A 505 2.90 6.04 -0.37
CA ARG A 505 3.89 7.07 -0.59
C ARG A 505 4.13 7.86 0.68
N MET A 506 5.34 8.38 0.83
CA MET A 506 5.63 9.40 1.83
C MET A 506 5.16 10.76 1.30
N GLU A 507 4.42 11.51 2.11
CA GLU A 507 4.00 12.87 1.77
C GLU A 507 5.17 13.87 1.89
N PRO A 508 5.05 15.06 1.28
CA PRO A 508 6.05 16.10 1.41
C PRO A 508 6.35 16.47 2.87
N ILE A 509 7.64 16.72 3.17
CA ILE A 509 8.12 17.17 4.48
C ILE A 509 8.81 18.51 4.29
N GLN A 510 8.55 19.47 5.17
CA GLN A 510 9.11 20.83 5.08
C GLN A 510 9.68 21.26 6.44
N LEU A 511 10.56 22.25 6.44
CA LEU A 511 11.04 22.87 7.68
C LEU A 511 9.91 23.64 8.39
N LEU A 512 9.84 23.50 9.73
CA LEU A 512 8.93 24.32 10.54
C LEU A 512 9.44 25.77 10.66
N ASP A 513 10.71 25.92 11.01
CA ASP A 513 11.46 27.17 10.90
C ASP A 513 12.40 27.07 9.69
N PRO A 514 12.11 27.79 8.57
CA PRO A 514 12.93 27.74 7.36
C PRO A 514 14.38 28.22 7.54
N THR A 515 14.72 28.85 8.67
CA THR A 515 16.07 29.36 8.94
C THR A 515 16.98 28.35 9.63
N VAL A 516 16.42 27.24 10.11
CA VAL A 516 17.14 26.22 10.89
C VAL A 516 17.06 24.88 10.15
N SER A 517 18.18 24.17 10.04
CA SER A 517 18.17 22.80 9.47
C SER A 517 17.34 21.84 10.33
N GLY A 518 16.71 20.88 9.67
CA GLY A 518 15.83 19.89 10.29
C GLY A 518 15.95 18.53 9.63
N HIS A 519 15.46 17.50 10.31
CA HIS A 519 15.56 16.13 9.83
C HIS A 519 14.40 15.23 10.29
N CYS A 520 14.14 14.18 9.53
CA CYS A 520 13.25 13.07 9.89
C CYS A 520 13.95 11.73 9.61
N LYS A 521 14.30 11.00 10.67
CA LYS A 521 15.03 9.73 10.60
C LYS A 521 14.12 8.57 10.94
N PHE A 522 14.16 7.55 10.08
CA PHE A 522 13.31 6.37 10.21
C PHE A 522 14.02 5.09 9.75
N ILE A 523 13.57 3.98 10.31
CA ILE A 523 13.99 2.63 9.95
C ILE A 523 12.79 1.88 9.37
N SER A 524 13.00 1.24 8.22
CA SER A 524 12.03 0.37 7.58
C SER A 524 12.48 -1.09 7.66
N LEU A 525 11.54 -1.97 8.01
CA LEU A 525 11.71 -3.42 8.06
C LEU A 525 10.74 -4.05 7.07
N HIS A 526 11.25 -4.79 6.09
CA HIS A 526 10.44 -5.47 5.09
C HIS A 526 10.49 -6.98 5.33
N LEU A 527 9.34 -7.57 5.62
CA LEU A 527 9.19 -9.00 5.84
C LEU A 527 9.08 -9.72 4.50
N VAL A 528 10.03 -10.61 4.24
CA VAL A 528 9.97 -11.56 3.12
C VAL A 528 9.01 -12.69 3.49
N ASP A 529 8.21 -13.17 2.53
CA ASP A 529 7.27 -14.28 2.70
C ASP A 529 7.93 -15.48 3.41
N PRO A 530 7.54 -15.79 4.66
CA PRO A 530 8.12 -16.91 5.39
C PRO A 530 7.81 -18.28 4.76
N HIS A 531 6.82 -18.40 3.87
CA HIS A 531 6.57 -19.61 3.10
C HIS A 531 7.61 -19.81 2.00
N TYR A 532 8.16 -18.74 1.42
CA TYR A 532 9.11 -18.77 0.32
C TYR A 532 10.47 -18.15 0.67
N ARG A 533 11.54 -18.96 0.61
CA ARG A 533 12.87 -18.53 1.02
C ARG A 533 13.68 -18.07 -0.18
N ILE A 534 14.12 -16.82 -0.18
CA ILE A 534 15.02 -16.27 -1.20
C ILE A 534 16.47 -16.35 -0.76
N CYS A 535 17.39 -16.11 -1.72
CA CYS A 535 18.81 -15.97 -1.42
C CYS A 535 19.03 -14.82 -0.43
N SER A 536 19.74 -15.07 0.67
CA SER A 536 19.97 -14.10 1.74
C SER A 536 21.44 -13.85 1.98
N THR A 537 21.76 -12.95 2.91
CA THR A 537 23.13 -12.73 3.38
C THR A 537 23.75 -13.93 4.09
N ARG A 538 22.99 -15.00 4.38
CA ARG A 538 23.54 -16.30 4.79
C ARG A 538 24.16 -17.06 3.61
N ASN A 539 23.67 -16.83 2.40
CA ASN A 539 24.13 -17.49 1.18
C ASN A 539 25.18 -16.66 0.44
N VAL A 540 25.08 -15.33 0.50
CA VAL A 540 25.99 -14.40 -0.18
C VAL A 540 26.99 -13.85 0.82
N PRO A 541 28.31 -14.04 0.61
CA PRO A 541 29.33 -13.33 1.39
C PRO A 541 29.25 -11.82 1.21
N PRO A 542 29.78 -11.01 2.15
CA PRO A 542 29.82 -9.57 1.98
C PRO A 542 30.47 -9.17 0.65
N GLN A 543 29.86 -8.21 -0.01
CA GLN A 543 30.28 -7.76 -1.34
C GLN A 543 31.03 -6.42 -1.31
N ARG A 544 31.00 -5.71 -0.18
CA ARG A 544 31.62 -4.40 0.01
C ARG A 544 33.14 -4.49 -0.03
N HIS A 545 33.75 -3.85 -1.03
CA HIS A 545 35.19 -3.81 -1.22
C HIS A 545 35.91 -3.10 -0.07
N ASP A 546 35.38 -1.97 0.42
CA ASP A 546 35.96 -1.22 1.54
C ASP A 546 36.05 -2.04 2.83
N TRP A 547 35.04 -2.85 3.14
CA TRP A 547 35.07 -3.78 4.27
C TRP A 547 36.15 -4.86 4.08
N TRP A 548 36.36 -5.33 2.85
CA TRP A 548 37.38 -6.33 2.56
C TRP A 548 38.80 -5.75 2.72
N VAL A 549 39.04 -4.52 2.24
CA VAL A 549 40.34 -3.85 2.32
C VAL A 549 40.77 -3.68 3.77
N GLU A 550 39.89 -3.14 4.61
CA GLU A 550 40.17 -2.93 6.05
C GLU A 550 40.57 -4.23 6.75
N GLU A 551 39.84 -5.31 6.45
CA GLU A 551 40.09 -6.62 7.06
C GLU A 551 41.31 -7.32 6.48
N ALA A 552 41.62 -7.12 5.19
CA ALA A 552 42.86 -7.58 4.59
C ALA A 552 44.08 -6.89 5.23
N ILE A 553 43.99 -5.59 5.51
CA ILE A 553 45.02 -4.82 6.24
C ILE A 553 45.19 -5.37 7.66
N GLU A 554 44.10 -5.66 8.37
CA GLU A 554 44.17 -6.22 9.73
C GLU A 554 44.75 -7.65 9.73
N ALA A 555 44.27 -8.52 8.83
CA ALA A 555 44.67 -9.92 8.74
C ALA A 555 46.14 -10.12 8.31
N THR A 556 46.65 -9.26 7.42
CA THR A 556 48.08 -9.25 7.02
C THR A 556 48.99 -8.71 8.13
N GLY A 557 48.42 -8.17 9.21
CA GLY A 557 49.16 -7.47 10.25
C GLY A 557 49.83 -6.20 9.72
N ALA A 558 49.37 -5.64 8.59
CA ALA A 558 49.99 -4.48 7.95
C ALA A 558 50.10 -3.28 8.89
N ALA A 559 49.07 -3.05 9.72
CA ALA A 559 49.09 -2.05 10.77
C ALA A 559 50.13 -2.35 11.87
N LYS A 560 50.32 -3.63 12.23
CA LYS A 560 51.34 -4.07 13.20
C LYS A 560 52.75 -3.99 12.61
N HIS A 561 52.90 -4.22 11.31
CA HIS A 561 54.15 -4.18 10.56
C HIS A 561 54.48 -2.78 10.00
N ARG A 562 53.63 -1.78 10.26
CA ARG A 562 53.77 -0.39 9.76
C ARG A 562 54.02 -0.32 8.26
N LEU A 563 53.28 -1.11 7.48
CA LEU A 563 53.33 -1.00 6.03
C LEU A 563 52.93 0.43 5.61
N PRO A 564 53.72 1.09 4.74
CA PRO A 564 53.37 2.41 4.23
C PRO A 564 51.99 2.38 3.54
N PRO A 565 51.13 3.40 3.73
CA PRO A 565 49.83 3.49 3.09
C PRO A 565 49.89 3.31 1.57
N GLU A 566 50.98 3.75 0.93
CA GLU A 566 51.20 3.63 -0.51
C GLU A 566 51.22 2.17 -0.98
N LEU A 567 51.77 1.25 -0.18
CA LEU A 567 51.77 -0.18 -0.52
C LEU A 567 50.40 -0.82 -0.32
N ILE A 568 49.63 -0.35 0.65
CA ILE A 568 48.24 -0.77 0.85
C ILE A 568 47.41 -0.34 -0.35
N TYR A 569 47.54 0.92 -0.79
CA TYR A 569 46.86 1.43 -1.98
C TYR A 569 47.29 0.71 -3.26
N GLN A 570 48.55 0.29 -3.37
CA GLN A 570 49.00 -0.53 -4.50
C GLN A 570 48.35 -1.92 -4.51
N ILE A 571 48.33 -2.61 -3.36
CA ILE A 571 47.65 -3.92 -3.24
C ILE A 571 46.15 -3.77 -3.56
N ASP A 572 45.55 -2.69 -3.07
CA ASP A 572 44.16 -2.37 -3.32
C ASP A 572 43.88 -2.13 -4.81
N ALA A 573 44.72 -1.35 -5.49
CA ALA A 573 44.60 -1.11 -6.94
C ALA A 573 44.73 -2.40 -7.77
N GLU A 574 45.53 -3.37 -7.32
CA GLU A 574 45.67 -4.68 -7.98
C GLU A 574 44.45 -5.59 -7.80
N THR A 575 43.51 -5.27 -6.90
CA THR A 575 42.27 -6.05 -6.70
C THR A 575 41.21 -5.78 -7.76
N GLY A 576 41.38 -4.70 -8.54
CA GLY A 576 40.49 -4.32 -9.62
C GLY A 576 39.05 -4.14 -9.15
N ASP A 577 38.10 -4.71 -9.89
CA ASP A 577 36.66 -4.60 -9.59
C ASP A 577 36.17 -5.64 -8.56
N TRP A 578 37.06 -6.20 -7.72
CA TRP A 578 36.71 -7.27 -6.80
C TRP A 578 37.19 -7.00 -5.37
N PRO A 579 36.32 -7.06 -4.34
CA PRO A 579 34.85 -7.14 -4.37
C PRO A 579 34.15 -5.92 -4.99
N MET A 580 32.81 -5.85 -4.94
CA MET A 580 32.04 -4.75 -5.53
C MET A 580 32.38 -3.41 -4.85
N GLY A 581 32.85 -2.45 -5.64
CA GLY A 581 33.12 -1.08 -5.20
C GLY A 581 31.85 -0.24 -5.09
N ILE A 582 31.94 0.91 -4.40
CA ILE A 582 30.79 1.81 -4.19
C ILE A 582 30.22 2.37 -5.50
N GLU A 583 31.07 2.67 -6.49
CA GLU A 583 30.63 3.18 -7.80
C GLU A 583 29.81 2.14 -8.58
N GLU A 584 30.24 0.87 -8.55
CA GLU A 584 29.46 -0.24 -9.14
C GLU A 584 28.13 -0.41 -8.39
N ALA A 585 28.15 -0.37 -7.06
CA ALA A 585 26.94 -0.52 -6.25
C ALA A 585 25.92 0.60 -6.49
N GLU A 586 26.36 1.86 -6.59
CA GLU A 586 25.49 3.01 -6.92
C GLU A 586 24.89 2.88 -8.33
N ARG A 587 25.67 2.42 -9.31
CA ARG A 587 25.15 2.15 -10.66
C ARG A 587 24.05 1.09 -10.63
N VAL A 588 24.28 -0.02 -9.94
CA VAL A 588 23.28 -1.09 -9.78
C VAL A 588 22.04 -0.59 -9.03
N ARG A 589 22.23 0.25 -8.00
CA ARG A 589 21.12 0.88 -7.25
C ARG A 589 20.24 1.73 -8.18
N LEU A 590 20.84 2.59 -9.00
CA LEU A 590 20.12 3.45 -9.95
C LEU A 590 19.40 2.65 -11.03
N GLU A 591 20.03 1.59 -11.57
CA GLU A 591 19.38 0.69 -12.53
C GLU A 591 18.15 0.01 -11.91
N ARG A 592 18.27 -0.43 -10.65
CA ARG A 592 17.18 -1.06 -9.92
C ARG A 592 16.05 -0.08 -9.60
N GLU A 593 16.36 1.16 -9.26
CA GLU A 593 15.39 2.24 -9.06
C GLU A 593 14.59 2.51 -10.34
N GLN A 594 15.25 2.50 -11.50
CA GLN A 594 14.57 2.61 -12.80
C GLN A 594 13.66 1.40 -13.11
N GLU A 595 14.11 0.17 -12.81
CA GLU A 595 13.28 -1.03 -12.93
C GLU A 595 12.04 -0.91 -12.02
N GLN A 596 12.24 -0.56 -10.75
CA GLN A 596 11.16 -0.38 -9.77
C GLN A 596 10.15 0.67 -10.24
N ASN A 597 10.59 1.83 -10.73
CA ASN A 597 9.68 2.87 -11.23
C ASN A 597 8.82 2.35 -12.41
N THR A 598 9.42 1.57 -13.31
CA THR A 598 8.69 0.93 -14.43
C THR A 598 7.66 -0.07 -13.91
N VAL A 599 8.03 -0.86 -12.89
CA VAL A 599 7.15 -1.81 -12.22
C VAL A 599 5.99 -1.10 -11.54
N ASP A 600 6.26 0.00 -10.83
CA ASP A 600 5.26 0.76 -10.10
C ASP A 600 4.24 1.39 -11.05
N GLU A 601 4.68 1.98 -12.18
CA GLU A 601 3.77 2.45 -13.25
C GLU A 601 2.86 1.34 -13.77
N PHE A 602 3.38 0.13 -13.94
CA PHE A 602 2.59 -1.03 -14.36
C PHE A 602 1.59 -1.49 -13.30
N ILE A 603 2.03 -1.51 -12.04
CA ILE A 603 1.21 -1.87 -10.88
C ILE A 603 0.10 -0.82 -10.65
N MET A 604 0.28 0.44 -11.06
CA MET A 604 -0.83 1.42 -11.07
C MET A 604 -2.00 1.03 -11.97
N ARG A 605 -1.81 0.12 -12.93
CA ARG A 605 -2.86 -0.34 -13.84
C ARG A 605 -3.40 -1.74 -13.49
N ARG A 606 -2.74 -2.51 -12.61
CA ARG A 606 -3.06 -3.93 -12.28
C ARG A 606 -3.10 -4.21 -10.77
N GLY A 607 -3.78 -5.26 -10.32
CA GLY A 607 -3.95 -5.53 -8.88
C GLY A 607 -2.71 -6.15 -8.21
N ALA A 608 -2.40 -5.70 -6.99
CA ALA A 608 -1.30 -6.19 -6.14
C ALA A 608 -1.56 -7.54 -5.42
N HIS A 609 -2.58 -8.30 -5.84
CA HIS A 609 -3.02 -9.57 -5.27
C HIS A 609 -1.96 -10.70 -5.18
N ARG A 610 -0.73 -10.46 -5.66
CA ARG A 610 0.36 -11.44 -5.66
C ARG A 610 1.43 -11.20 -4.59
N TYR A 611 1.37 -10.08 -3.88
CA TYR A 611 2.23 -9.78 -2.72
C TYR A 611 1.58 -10.25 -1.40
N ILE A 612 0.79 -11.33 -1.49
CA ILE A 612 -0.02 -11.87 -0.40
C ILE A 612 0.76 -13.00 0.28
N PHE A 613 0.60 -13.09 1.59
CA PHE A 613 1.22 -14.07 2.48
C PHE A 613 0.58 -15.48 2.42
#